data_AF-A0A2G1MH05-F1
#
_entry.id   AF-A0A2G1MH05-F1
#
_cell.length_a   1.000
_cell.length_b   1.000
_cell.length_c   1.000
_cell.angle_alpha   90.00
_cell.angle_beta   90.00
_cell.angle_gamma   90.00
#
_symmetry.space_group_name_H-M   'P 1'
#
loop_
_entity.id
_entity.type
_entity.pdbx_description
1 polymer ?
#
loop_
_entity_poly.entity_id
_entity_poly.type
_entity_poly.pdbx_seq_one_letter_code
_entity_poly.pdbx_strand_id
1 'polypeptide(L)' 'MKASTAPRVRFPLAHLAVEVVSEPGNTPFFALIACEALRAVDRKPIFSGPVPSDMAAQLRALADHLEGVSA' A
#
# COMPACT_ATOMS: atom_id res chain seq x y z
N MET A 1 -9.10 -15.80 6.86
CA MET A 1 -8.23 -15.78 5.67
C MET A 1 -6.98 -16.58 5.98
N LYS A 2 -6.58 -17.56 5.15
CA LYS A 2 -5.29 -18.24 5.31
C LYS A 2 -4.16 -17.20 5.13
N ALA A 3 -3.07 -17.35 5.87
CA ALA A 3 -1.90 -16.50 5.69
C ALA A 3 -1.32 -16.79 4.29
N SER A 4 -1.46 -15.83 3.38
CA SER A 4 -0.87 -15.88 2.03
C SER A 4 0.65 -15.95 2.15
N THR A 5 1.28 -16.94 1.49
CA THR A 5 2.74 -17.07 1.40
C THR A 5 3.33 -16.25 0.24
N ALA A 6 2.51 -15.50 -0.49
CA ALA A 6 2.97 -14.64 -1.56
C ALA A 6 4.05 -13.65 -1.11
N PRO A 7 4.96 -13.28 -2.02
CA PRO A 7 5.89 -12.18 -1.79
C PRO A 7 5.11 -10.89 -1.51
N ARG A 8 5.54 -10.19 -0.46
CA ARG A 8 5.01 -8.89 -0.05
C ARG A 8 6.03 -7.82 -0.41
N VAL A 9 5.63 -6.86 -1.23
CA VAL A 9 6.51 -5.75 -1.62
C VAL A 9 6.06 -4.50 -0.90
N ARG A 10 6.97 -3.77 -0.26
CA ARG A 10 6.67 -2.53 0.46
C ARG A 10 7.21 -1.33 -0.29
N PHE A 11 6.35 -0.34 -0.49
CA PHE A 11 6.66 0.94 -1.09
C PHE A 11 6.52 2.02 -0.01
N PRO A 12 7.63 2.63 0.44
CA PRO A 12 7.56 3.72 1.42
C PRO A 12 6.88 4.95 0.81
N LEU A 13 6.07 5.64 1.61
CA LEU A 13 5.34 6.85 1.26
C LEU A 13 5.24 7.76 2.49
N ALA A 14 6.16 8.73 2.61
CA ALA A 14 6.31 9.59 3.79
C ALA A 14 6.32 8.77 5.10
N HIS A 15 5.34 8.98 6.00
CA HIS A 15 5.22 8.29 7.28
C HIS A 15 4.52 6.91 7.19
N LEU A 16 4.15 6.49 5.97
CA LEU A 16 3.44 5.24 5.70
C LEU A 16 4.25 4.34 4.75
N ALA A 17 3.81 3.09 4.63
CA ALA A 17 4.21 2.18 3.58
C ALA A 17 2.98 1.54 2.95
N VAL A 18 2.98 1.44 1.62
CA VAL A 18 2.02 0.64 0.85
C VAL A 18 2.64 -0.74 0.68
N GLU A 19 2.06 -1.76 1.31
CA GLU A 19 2.42 -3.15 1.08
C GLU A 19 1.49 -3.74 0.01
N VAL A 20 2.06 -4.35 -1.03
CA VAL A 20 1.32 -5.04 -2.09
C VAL A 20 1.63 -6.52 -2.04
N VAL A 21 0.57 -7.33 -2.09
CA VAL A 21 0.63 -8.79 -2.12
C VAL A 21 -0.04 -9.26 -3.40
N SER A 22 0.68 -10.05 -4.19
CA SER A 22 0.17 -10.62 -5.44
C SER A 22 0.47 -12.12 -5.46
N GLU A 23 -0.60 -12.93 -5.55
CA GLU A 23 -0.51 -14.38 -5.77
C GLU A 23 -0.96 -14.69 -7.20
N PRO A 24 -0.25 -15.55 -7.94
CA PRO A 24 -0.72 -16.01 -9.25
C PRO A 24 -2.15 -16.56 -9.17
N GLY A 25 -3.05 -15.99 -9.97
CA GLY A 25 -4.46 -16.40 -10.02
C GLY A 25 -5.40 -15.69 -9.04
N ASN A 26 -4.89 -14.81 -8.16
CA ASN A 26 -5.70 -14.03 -7.22
C ASN A 26 -5.66 -12.53 -7.56
N THR A 27 -6.72 -11.80 -7.17
CA THR A 27 -6.72 -10.33 -7.21
C THR A 27 -5.66 -9.81 -6.24
N PRO A 28 -4.74 -8.92 -6.69
CA PRO A 28 -3.76 -8.32 -5.80
C PRO A 28 -4.43 -7.59 -4.64
N PHE A 29 -3.78 -7.60 -3.47
CA PHE A 29 -4.23 -6.88 -2.29
C PHE A 29 -3.19 -5.83 -1.90
N PHE A 30 -3.64 -4.72 -1.35
CA PHE A 30 -2.77 -3.73 -0.73
C PHE A 30 -3.10 -3.54 0.75
N ALA A 31 -2.13 -3.03 1.49
CA ALA A 31 -2.25 -2.61 2.88
C ALA A 31 -1.48 -1.32 3.12
N LEU A 32 -2.05 -0.39 3.89
CA LEU A 32 -1.37 0.81 4.38
C LEU A 32 -0.86 0.55 5.79
N ILE A 33 0.44 0.74 6.00
CA ILE A 33 1.12 0.46 7.26
C ILE A 33 1.78 1.74 7.75
N ALA A 34 1.62 2.08 9.03
CA ALA A 34 2.40 3.16 9.64
C ALA A 34 3.87 2.75 9.79
N CYS A 35 4.79 3.56 9.27
CA CYS A 35 6.24 3.30 9.40
C CYS A 35 6.74 3.58 10.83
N GLU A 36 6.09 4.51 11.54
CA GLU A 36 6.49 4.95 12.89
C GLU A 36 5.79 4.17 14.02
N ALA A 37 5.30 2.96 13.73
CA ALA A 37 4.66 2.11 14.71
C ALA A 37 5.63 1.70 15.84
N LEU A 38 5.50 2.32 17.02
CA LEU A 38 6.33 2.08 18.20
C LEU A 38 6.09 0.70 18.83
N ARG A 39 4.88 0.13 18.69
CA ARG A 39 4.53 -1.18 19.23
C ARG A 39 4.18 -2.16 18.14
N ALA A 40 4.38 -3.45 18.39
CA ALA A 40 4.06 -4.51 17.43
C ALA A 40 2.58 -4.53 17.01
N VAL A 41 1.67 -4.12 17.91
CA VAL A 41 0.23 -4.02 17.63
C VAL A 41 -0.11 -2.87 16.68
N ASP A 42 0.73 -1.83 16.63
CA ASP A 42 0.56 -0.65 15.77
C ASP A 42 1.07 -0.91 14.34
N ARG A 43 1.78 -2.02 14.13
CA ARG A 43 2.23 -2.48 12.80
C ARG A 43 1.14 -3.20 12.00
N LYS A 44 -0.10 -3.26 12.51
CA LYS A 44 -1.24 -3.75 11.75
C LYS A 44 -1.56 -2.77 10.61
N PRO A 45 -2.07 -3.27 9.46
CA PRO A 45 -2.58 -2.39 8.42
C PRO A 45 -3.63 -1.44 8.99
N ILE A 46 -3.47 -0.14 8.73
CA ILE A 46 -4.47 0.89 9.00
C ILE A 46 -5.68 0.66 8.11
N PHE A 47 -5.40 0.32 6.84
CA PHE A 47 -6.40 -0.02 5.84
C PHE A 47 -5.84 -1.11 4.93
N SER A 48 -6.71 -1.97 4.38
CA SER A 48 -6.32 -2.97 3.39
C SER A 48 -7.51 -3.35 2.52
N GLY A 49 -7.24 -3.73 1.27
CA GLY A 49 -8.28 -4.16 0.34
C GLY A 49 -7.71 -4.72 -0.97
N PRO A 50 -8.57 -5.25 -1.85
CA PRO A 50 -8.15 -5.61 -3.21
C PRO A 50 -7.67 -4.34 -3.91
N VAL A 51 -6.65 -4.45 -4.76
CA VAL A 51 -6.17 -3.34 -5.60
C VAL A 51 -7.21 -3.08 -6.69
N PRO A 52 -7.87 -1.90 -6.70
CA PRO A 52 -8.77 -1.52 -7.77
C PRO A 52 -8.03 -1.40 -9.11
N SER A 53 -8.72 -1.64 -10.22
CA SER A 53 -8.13 -1.54 -11.56
C SER A 53 -7.64 -0.14 -11.93
N ASP A 54 -8.19 0.90 -11.30
CA ASP A 54 -7.86 2.31 -11.53
C ASP A 54 -6.88 2.90 -10.50
N MET A 55 -6.47 2.14 -9.48
CA MET A 55 -5.60 2.63 -8.41
C MET A 55 -4.27 3.21 -8.92
N ALA A 56 -3.68 2.59 -9.96
CA ALA A 56 -2.45 3.11 -10.56
C ALA A 56 -2.66 4.49 -11.21
N ALA A 57 -3.84 4.76 -11.79
CA ALA A 57 -4.15 6.07 -12.37
C ALA A 57 -4.37 7.12 -11.26
N GLN A 58 -5.07 6.74 -10.18
CA GLN A 58 -5.28 7.60 -9.01
C GLN A 58 -3.94 8.01 -8.36
N LEU A 59 -3.00 7.06 -8.21
CA LEU A 59 -1.68 7.33 -7.65
C LEU A 59 -0.84 8.26 -8.53
N ARG A 60 -0.92 8.13 -9.87
CA ARG A 60 -0.25 9.07 -10.79
C ARG A 60 -0.84 10.47 -10.67
N ALA A 61 -2.15 10.61 -10.66
CA ALA A 61 -2.81 11.91 -10.49
C ALA A 61 -2.42 12.59 -9.17
N LEU A 62 -2.26 11.82 -8.09
CA LEU A 62 -1.73 12.34 -6.82
C LEU A 62 -0.28 12.81 -6.96
N ALA A 63 0.58 12.03 -7.60
CA ALA A 63 1.98 12.41 -7.82
C ALA A 63 2.07 13.71 -8.65
N ASP A 64 1.35 13.79 -9.78
CA ASP A 64 1.30 14.97 -10.64
C ASP A 64 0.85 16.22 -9.86
N HIS A 65 -0.16 16.07 -8.99
CA HIS A 65 -0.64 17.17 -8.15
C HIS A 65 0.41 17.64 -7.13
N LEU A 66 1.08 16.70 -6.44
CA LEU A 66 2.11 17.03 -5.44
C LEU A 66 3.32 17.70 -6.08
N GLU A 67 3.71 17.29 -7.29
CA GLU A 67 4.75 17.94 -8.07
C GLU A 67 4.38 19.38 -8.42
N GLY A 68 3.11 19.62 -8.80
CA GLY A 68 2.61 20.96 -9.10
C GLY A 68 2.48 21.89 -7.88
N VAL A 69 2.27 21.36 -6.67
CA VAL A 69 2.20 22.13 -5.42
C VAL A 69 3.58 22.38 -4.81
N SER A 70 4.56 21.52 -5.10
CA SER A 70 5.93 21.65 -4.59
C SER A 70 6.80 22.61 -5.42
N ALA A 71 6.26 23.15 -6.52
CA ALA A 71 6.93 24.06 -7.45
C ALA A 71 6.81 25.53 -7.05
#